data_AF-A0A932V9L1-F1
#
_entry.id   AF-A0A932V9L1-F1
#
_cell.length_a   1.000
_cell.length_b   1.000
_cell.length_c   1.000
_cell.angle_alpha   90.00
_cell.angle_beta   90.00
_cell.angle_gamma   90.00
#
_symmetry.space_group_name_H-M   'P 1'
#
loop_
_entity.id
_entity.type
_entity.pdbx_description
1 polymer ?
#
loop_
_entity_poly.entity_id
_entity_poly.type
_entity_poly.pdbx_seq_one_letter_code
_entity_poly.pdbx_strand_id
1 'polypeptide(L)'
;VGIGGDPVHGLGFIECLEMFEKDSETRAVVLIGEIGGTDEEKAADYIKNKITKPVVAFVAGQTAPPGKRMGHAGAIIEGGTGTAEEKIRAFENAHVQVARHPTEAAELIERKLNARTTTR
;
A
#
# COMPACT_ATOMS: atom_id res chain seq x y z
N VAL A 1 -0.53 3.58 -11.25
CA VAL A 1 0.88 3.47 -11.72
C VAL A 1 1.39 2.10 -11.31
N GLY A 2 1.96 1.33 -12.24
CA GLY A 2 2.61 0.06 -11.90
C GLY A 2 4.11 0.29 -11.76
N ILE A 3 4.65 0.12 -10.55
CA ILE A 3 6.08 0.34 -10.25
C ILE A 3 6.99 -0.84 -10.65
N GLY A 4 6.39 -2.01 -10.92
CA GLY A 4 7.10 -3.26 -11.19
C GLY A 4 7.30 -4.11 -9.93
N GLY A 5 7.51 -5.42 -10.10
CA GLY A 5 7.74 -6.38 -9.00
C GLY A 5 9.22 -6.79 -8.86
N ASP A 6 10.12 -6.02 -9.45
CA ASP A 6 11.56 -6.25 -9.37
C ASP A 6 12.13 -5.54 -8.13
N PRO A 7 13.18 -6.10 -7.50
CA PRO A 7 13.77 -5.54 -6.28
C PRO A 7 14.41 -4.16 -6.48
N VAL A 8 14.68 -3.77 -7.74
CA VAL A 8 15.14 -2.43 -8.10
C VAL A 8 14.19 -1.87 -9.13
N HIS A 9 13.44 -0.85 -8.74
CA HIS A 9 12.50 -0.15 -9.60
C HIS A 9 12.94 1.31 -9.79
N GLY A 10 12.50 1.91 -10.91
CA GLY A 10 12.81 3.31 -11.21
C GLY A 10 12.04 4.31 -10.34
N LEU A 11 10.80 3.98 -9.97
CA LEU A 11 9.95 4.76 -9.05
C LEU A 11 9.40 3.83 -7.99
N GLY A 12 9.46 4.24 -6.72
CA GLY A 12 8.90 3.51 -5.60
C GLY A 12 7.58 4.09 -5.12
N PHE A 13 7.06 3.54 -4.02
CA PHE A 13 5.82 4.02 -3.41
C PHE A 13 5.94 5.47 -2.94
N ILE A 14 7.07 5.87 -2.34
CA ILE A 14 7.24 7.21 -1.78
C ILE A 14 7.18 8.27 -2.89
N GLU A 15 7.90 8.07 -3.99
CA GLU A 15 7.90 9.00 -5.12
C GLU A 15 6.51 9.10 -5.74
N CYS A 16 5.83 7.96 -5.92
CA CYS A 16 4.46 7.94 -6.43
C CYS A 16 3.48 8.68 -5.49
N LEU A 17 3.59 8.45 -4.18
CA LEU A 17 2.75 9.11 -3.17
C LEU A 17 2.98 10.63 -3.18
N GLU A 18 4.23 11.08 -3.30
CA GLU A 18 4.54 12.51 -3.40
C GLU A 18 3.95 13.14 -4.67
N MET A 19 4.04 12.45 -5.81
CA MET A 19 3.44 12.90 -7.07
C MET A 19 1.91 12.98 -6.94
N PHE A 20 1.28 11.96 -6.36
CA PHE A 20 -0.16 11.94 -6.11
C PHE A 20 -0.62 12.97 -5.11
N GLU A 21 0.16 13.31 -4.09
CA GLU A 21 -0.16 14.39 -3.15
C GLU A 21 -0.15 15.75 -3.84
N LYS A 22 0.79 15.99 -4.75
CA LYS A 22 0.93 17.26 -5.49
C LYS A 22 -0.09 17.43 -6.62
N ASP A 23 -0.63 16.34 -7.16
CA ASP A 23 -1.62 16.39 -8.24
C ASP A 23 -3.00 16.83 -7.76
N SER A 24 -3.50 17.99 -8.21
CA SER A 24 -4.80 18.52 -7.80
C SER A 24 -5.99 17.66 -8.23
N GLU A 25 -5.85 16.81 -9.25
CA GLU A 25 -6.92 15.93 -9.73
C GLU A 25 -7.04 14.65 -8.88
N THR A 26 -5.96 14.23 -8.23
CA THR A 26 -5.97 13.07 -7.33
C THR A 26 -6.80 13.37 -6.07
N ARG A 27 -7.93 12.68 -5.94
CA ARG A 27 -8.83 12.80 -4.77
C ARG A 27 -8.55 11.80 -3.66
N ALA A 28 -8.01 10.63 -4.01
CA ALA A 28 -7.63 9.57 -3.09
C ALA A 28 -6.67 8.58 -3.77
N VAL A 29 -5.96 7.78 -2.98
CA VAL A 29 -4.96 6.82 -3.45
C VAL A 29 -5.32 5.42 -2.97
N VAL A 30 -5.24 4.44 -3.86
CA VAL A 30 -5.23 3.02 -3.51
C VAL A 30 -3.81 2.50 -3.71
N LEU A 31 -3.17 2.07 -2.63
CA LEU A 31 -1.84 1.48 -2.65
C LEU A 31 -1.98 -0.05 -2.66
N ILE A 32 -1.45 -0.69 -3.70
CA ILE A 32 -1.45 -2.15 -3.83
C ILE A 32 0.00 -2.61 -3.68
N GLY A 33 0.27 -3.34 -2.60
CA GLY A 33 1.56 -3.94 -2.29
C GLY A 33 1.53 -5.46 -2.33
N GLU A 34 2.67 -6.08 -2.08
CA GLU A 34 2.85 -7.52 -2.00
C GLU A 34 3.76 -7.91 -0.83
N ILE A 35 3.90 -9.21 -0.56
CA ILE A 35 4.91 -9.71 0.36
C ILE A 35 6.33 -9.45 -0.18
N GLY A 36 7.31 -9.43 0.73
CA GLY A 36 8.72 -9.21 0.40
C GLY A 36 9.13 -7.75 0.52
N GLY A 37 10.43 -7.52 0.78
CA GLY A 37 10.98 -6.18 0.99
C GLY A 37 10.33 -5.43 2.17
N THR A 38 10.58 -4.11 2.23
CA THR A 38 10.11 -3.22 3.32
C THR A 38 9.46 -1.94 2.81
N ASP A 39 9.11 -1.88 1.53
CA ASP A 39 8.72 -0.63 0.88
C ASP A 39 7.31 -0.18 1.30
N GLU A 40 6.41 -1.11 1.58
CA GLU A 40 5.09 -0.83 2.16
C GLU A 40 5.20 -0.23 3.57
N GLU A 41 6.11 -0.73 4.40
CA GLU A 41 6.32 -0.20 5.75
C GLU A 41 6.89 1.23 5.70
N LYS A 42 7.84 1.49 4.80
CA LYS A 42 8.34 2.85 4.55
C LYS A 42 7.24 3.76 3.99
N ALA A 43 6.42 3.24 3.09
CA ALA A 43 5.28 3.98 2.54
C ALA A 43 4.26 4.31 3.63
N ALA A 44 3.98 3.39 4.55
CA ALA A 44 3.08 3.62 5.68
C ALA A 44 3.59 4.76 6.58
N ASP A 45 4.88 4.77 6.93
CA ASP A 45 5.47 5.86 7.71
C ASP A 45 5.41 7.20 6.94
N TYR A 46 5.71 7.18 5.64
CA TYR A 46 5.61 8.36 4.81
C TYR A 46 4.17 8.90 4.72
N ILE A 47 3.17 8.02 4.56
CA ILE A 47 1.76 8.38 4.54
C ILE A 47 1.38 9.09 5.83
N LYS A 48 1.74 8.51 6.97
CA LYS A 48 1.44 9.07 8.30
C LYS A 48 1.97 10.49 8.48
N ASN A 49 3.15 10.79 7.92
CA ASN A 49 3.86 12.02 8.17
C ASN A 49 3.66 13.10 7.09
N LYS A 50 3.34 12.72 5.84
CA LYS A 50 3.43 13.61 4.67
C LYS A 50 2.19 13.61 3.77
N ILE A 51 1.34 12.60 3.83
CA ILE A 51 0.21 12.47 2.89
C ILE A 51 -1.09 12.91 3.57
N THR A 52 -1.78 13.87 2.94
CA THR A 52 -3.05 14.38 3.47
C THR A 52 -4.25 13.81 2.72
N LYS A 53 -4.05 13.28 1.51
CA LYS A 53 -5.10 12.62 0.74
C LYS A 53 -5.48 11.26 1.36
N PRO A 54 -6.73 10.81 1.21
CA PRO A 54 -7.16 9.53 1.75
C PRO A 54 -6.41 8.41 1.05
N VAL A 55 -5.86 7.50 1.83
CA VAL A 55 -5.21 6.28 1.33
C VAL A 55 -5.95 5.04 1.84
N VAL A 56 -6.09 4.04 0.97
CA VAL A 56 -6.46 2.66 1.29
C VAL A 56 -5.35 1.77 0.77
N ALA A 57 -5.03 0.70 1.49
CA ALA A 57 -4.03 -0.27 1.08
C ALA A 57 -4.65 -1.64 0.79
N PHE A 58 -3.97 -2.45 -0.01
CA PHE A 58 -4.18 -3.89 -0.14
C PHE A 58 -2.83 -4.57 -0.24
N VAL A 59 -2.62 -5.65 0.53
CA VAL A 59 -1.36 -6.43 0.50
C VAL A 59 -1.66 -7.82 -0.02
N ALA A 60 -1.10 -8.14 -1.19
CA ALA A 60 -1.19 -9.46 -1.80
C ALA A 60 -0.26 -10.47 -1.10
N GLY A 61 -0.55 -11.77 -1.24
CA GLY A 61 0.32 -12.83 -0.70
C GLY A 61 0.09 -13.20 0.77
N GLN A 62 -1.03 -12.79 1.38
CA GLN A 62 -1.39 -13.13 2.77
C GLN A 62 -1.43 -14.63 3.06
N THR A 63 -1.71 -15.46 2.05
CA THR A 63 -1.76 -16.93 2.16
C THR A 63 -0.48 -17.61 1.64
N ALA A 64 0.58 -16.84 1.37
CA ALA A 64 1.82 -17.39 0.85
C ALA A 64 2.51 -18.28 1.90
N PRO A 65 2.98 -19.48 1.51
CA PRO A 65 3.74 -20.32 2.41
C PRO A 65 5.13 -19.72 2.67
N PRO A 66 5.69 -19.85 3.88
CA PRO A 66 7.03 -19.36 4.20
C PRO A 66 8.10 -19.93 3.25
N GLY A 67 9.10 -19.10 2.91
CA GLY A 67 10.24 -19.53 2.10
C GLY A 67 9.94 -19.83 0.63
N LYS A 68 8.71 -19.53 0.14
CA LYS A 68 8.42 -19.56 -1.30
C LYS A 68 8.47 -18.17 -1.92
N ARG A 69 9.17 -18.10 -3.05
CA ARG A 69 9.07 -16.99 -3.99
C ARG A 69 7.73 -17.06 -4.73
N MET A 70 6.95 -15.98 -4.68
CA MET A 70 5.66 -15.89 -5.36
C MET A 70 5.81 -15.13 -6.67
N GLY A 71 6.01 -15.82 -7.80
CA GLY A 71 5.95 -15.25 -9.16
C GLY A 71 6.96 -14.13 -9.49
N HIS A 72 6.80 -12.95 -8.91
CA HIS A 72 7.66 -11.77 -9.05
C HIS A 72 9.03 -11.93 -8.38
N ALA A 73 9.98 -11.09 -8.76
CA ALA A 73 11.36 -11.18 -8.28
C ALA A 73 11.55 -10.67 -6.85
N GLY A 74 10.80 -9.65 -6.43
CA GLY A 74 10.83 -9.10 -5.09
C GLY A 74 10.00 -9.87 -4.04
N ALA A 75 9.09 -10.74 -4.47
CA ALA A 75 8.14 -11.43 -3.59
C ALA A 75 8.75 -12.64 -2.85
N ILE A 76 9.74 -12.39 -2.01
CA ILE A 76 10.41 -13.38 -1.15
C ILE A 76 10.34 -12.93 0.30
N ILE A 77 9.84 -13.80 1.18
CA ILE A 77 9.90 -13.62 2.63
C ILE A 77 11.22 -14.23 3.11
N GLU A 78 12.17 -13.38 3.52
CA GLU A 78 13.48 -13.81 4.05
C GLU A 78 13.58 -13.53 5.55
N GLY A 79 14.07 -14.50 6.32
CA GLY A 79 14.36 -14.33 7.75
C GLY A 79 13.15 -13.93 8.62
N GLY A 80 11.92 -14.14 8.15
CA GLY A 80 10.70 -13.69 8.84
C GLY A 80 10.33 -12.22 8.61
N THR A 81 11.03 -11.53 7.72
CA THR A 81 10.76 -10.14 7.34
C THR A 81 10.06 -10.05 5.99
N GLY A 82 9.27 -8.99 5.82
CA GLY A 82 8.49 -8.75 4.59
C GLY A 82 7.21 -9.57 4.54
N THR A 83 6.69 -10.00 5.69
CA THR A 83 5.42 -10.72 5.77
C THR A 83 4.25 -9.78 5.45
N ALA A 84 3.14 -10.35 4.96
CA ALA A 84 1.93 -9.55 4.74
C ALA A 84 1.41 -8.95 6.06
N GLU A 85 1.54 -9.69 7.17
CA GLU A 85 1.09 -9.26 8.50
C GLU A 85 1.85 -8.01 8.98
N GLU A 86 3.18 -7.97 8.83
CA GLU A 86 3.98 -6.79 9.19
C GLU A 86 3.58 -5.56 8.37
N LYS A 87 3.38 -5.74 7.06
CA LYS A 87 2.95 -4.67 6.15
C LYS A 87 1.56 -4.15 6.50
N ILE A 88 0.61 -5.05 6.76
CA ILE A 88 -0.75 -4.69 7.20
C ILE A 88 -0.68 -3.88 8.49
N ARG A 89 0.08 -4.36 9.48
CA ARG A 89 0.24 -3.67 10.77
C ARG A 89 0.88 -2.29 10.61
N ALA A 90 1.85 -2.14 9.71
CA ALA A 90 2.46 -0.84 9.41
C ALA A 90 1.42 0.15 8.85
N PHE A 91 0.59 -0.27 7.90
CA PHE A 91 -0.50 0.56 7.37
C PHE A 91 -1.54 0.91 8.43
N GLU A 92 -1.96 -0.04 9.27
CA GLU A 92 -2.91 0.22 10.35
C GLU A 92 -2.37 1.24 11.37
N ASN A 93 -1.08 1.14 11.74
CA ASN A 93 -0.40 2.11 12.60
C ASN A 93 -0.27 3.51 11.98
N ALA A 94 -0.37 3.60 10.65
CA ALA A 94 -0.45 4.83 9.89
C ALA A 94 -1.90 5.31 9.66
N HIS A 95 -2.89 4.65 10.27
CA HIS A 95 -4.32 4.91 10.09
C HIS A 95 -4.81 4.71 8.64
N VAL A 96 -4.12 3.85 7.88
CA VAL A 96 -4.52 3.41 6.55
C VAL A 96 -5.34 2.13 6.69
N GLN A 97 -6.57 2.13 6.16
CA GLN A 97 -7.38 0.92 6.13
C GLN A 97 -6.82 -0.05 5.09
N VAL A 98 -6.63 -1.31 5.47
CA VAL A 98 -6.16 -2.35 4.57
C VAL A 98 -7.34 -3.26 4.18
N ALA A 99 -7.57 -3.39 2.88
CA ALA A 99 -8.54 -4.31 2.35
C ALA A 99 -8.07 -5.77 2.49
N ARG A 100 -9.00 -6.68 2.75
CA ARG A 100 -8.78 -8.13 2.85
C ARG A 100 -8.79 -8.79 1.47
N HIS A 101 -9.52 -8.22 0.52
CA HIS A 101 -9.56 -8.65 -0.87
C HIS A 101 -9.70 -7.45 -1.82
N PRO A 102 -9.32 -7.57 -3.11
CA PRO A 102 -9.29 -6.44 -4.04
C PRO A 102 -10.62 -5.67 -4.17
N THR A 103 -11.76 -6.36 -4.13
CA THR A 103 -13.08 -5.72 -4.21
C THR A 103 -13.38 -4.83 -3.00
N GLU A 104 -12.90 -5.18 -1.80
CA GLU A 104 -13.09 -4.35 -0.61
C GLU A 104 -12.29 -3.04 -0.69
N ALA A 105 -11.15 -3.02 -1.41
CA ALA A 105 -10.39 -1.78 -1.60
C ALA A 105 -11.24 -0.72 -2.34
N ALA A 106 -12.06 -1.14 -3.30
CA ALA A 106 -12.99 -0.26 -4.00
C ALA A 106 -14.09 0.28 -3.07
N GLU A 107 -14.68 -0.56 -2.21
CA GLU A 107 -15.68 -0.12 -1.26
C GLU A 107 -15.10 0.84 -0.19
N LEU A 108 -13.88 0.58 0.27
CA LEU A 108 -13.20 1.42 1.26
C LEU A 108 -12.87 2.80 0.69
N ILE A 109 -12.39 2.87 -0.56
CA ILE A 109 -12.06 4.15 -1.18
C ILE A 109 -13.31 4.97 -1.46
N GLU A 110 -14.40 4.32 -1.91
CA GLU A 110 -15.71 4.96 -2.09
C GLU A 110 -16.22 5.56 -0.77
N ARG A 111 -16.19 4.78 0.32
CA ARG A 111 -16.57 5.25 1.67
C ARG A 111 -15.77 6.49 2.10
N LYS A 112 -14.45 6.49 1.90
CA LYS A 112 -13.58 7.64 2.24
C LYS A 112 -13.89 8.89 1.39
N LEU A 113 -14.18 8.71 0.11
CA LEU A 113 -14.55 9.82 -0.79
C LEU A 113 -15.91 10.43 -0.42
N ASN A 114 -16.88 9.61 -0.05
CA ASN A 114 -18.21 10.06 0.35
C ASN A 114 -18.18 10.79 1.70
N ALA A 115 -17.45 10.28 2.69
CA ALA A 115 -17.31 10.93 3.99
C ALA A 115 -16.73 12.37 3.89
N ARG A 116 -15.79 12.60 2.97
CA ARG A 116 -15.24 13.95 2.71
C ARG A 116 -16.24 14.89 2.04
N THR A 117 -17.20 14.36 1.29
CA THR A 117 -18.22 15.17 0.61
C THR A 117 -19.26 15.68 1.62
N THR A 118 -19.59 14.90 2.65
CA THR A 118 -20.54 15.29 3.72
C THR A 118 -19.97 16.31 4.71
N THR A 119 -18.64 16.51 4.74
CA THR A 119 -17.96 17.43 5.68
C THR A 119 -17.58 18.77 5.04
N ARG A 120 -17.99 19.02 3.78
CA ARG A 120 -17.82 20.29 3.06
C ARG A 120 -19.18 20.91 2.76
#